data_AF-A0A3B1CVX8-F1
#
_entry.id   AF-A0A3B1CVX8-F1
#
_cell.length_a   1.000
_cell.length_b   1.000
_cell.length_c   1.000
_cell.angle_alpha   90.00
_cell.angle_beta   90.00
_cell.angle_gamma   90.00
#
_symmetry.space_group_name_H-M   'P 1'
#
loop_
_entity.id
_entity.type
_entity.pdbx_description
1 polymer ?
#
loop_
_entity_poly.entity_id
_entity_poly.type
_entity_poly.pdbx_seq_one_letter_code
_entity_poly.pdbx_strand_id
1 'polypeptide(L)'
;MVKFCLQCKNAFWGGQYCPKCEGEILLLDAALPENQKYLGELNIDVRPKYYARSSMLLTCFGFIMALPLGAFVFLRGMSSSGNVGLWAAIGVVTVVVISWGAWYLSRKLFDKQMVNVEDAKELQLD
;
A
#
# COMPACT_ATOMS: atom_id res chain seq x y z
N MET A 1 7.49 -15.20 -2.16
CA MET A 1 8.86 -14.67 -2.33
C MET A 1 8.94 -14.04 -3.71
N VAL A 2 9.65 -12.92 -3.87
CA VAL A 2 9.78 -12.24 -5.17
C VAL A 2 10.85 -12.96 -5.97
N LYS A 3 10.45 -13.45 -7.14
CA LYS A 3 11.37 -14.07 -8.09
C LYS A 3 11.45 -13.25 -9.36
N PHE A 4 12.54 -13.37 -10.10
CA PHE A 4 12.74 -12.60 -11.30
C PHE A 4 13.32 -13.44 -12.44
N CYS A 5 13.04 -13.00 -13.67
CA CYS A 5 13.54 -13.63 -14.88
C CYS A 5 14.56 -12.69 -15.54
N LEU A 6 15.73 -13.22 -15.90
CA LEU A 6 16.81 -12.45 -16.53
C LEU A 6 16.48 -12.03 -17.97
N GLN A 7 15.63 -12.78 -18.68
CA GLN A 7 15.28 -12.49 -20.07
C GLN A 7 14.24 -11.38 -20.21
N CYS A 8 13.11 -11.51 -19.50
CA CYS A 8 12.05 -10.51 -19.59
C CYS A 8 12.19 -9.37 -18.57
N LYS A 9 13.25 -9.39 -17.74
CA LYS A 9 13.56 -8.40 -16.69
C LYS A 9 12.38 -8.08 -15.74
N ASN A 10 11.40 -8.97 -15.64
CA ASN A 10 10.19 -8.79 -14.83
C ASN A 10 10.29 -9.59 -13.52
N ALA A 11 9.63 -9.07 -12.47
CA ALA A 11 9.43 -9.77 -11.21
C ALA A 11 8.05 -10.42 -11.08
N PHE A 12 8.04 -11.62 -10.51
CA PHE A 12 6.89 -12.47 -10.28
C PHE A 12 6.77 -12.86 -8.79
N TRP A 13 5.55 -13.10 -8.33
CA TRP A 13 5.26 -13.50 -6.95
C TRP A 13 4.95 -15.00 -6.92
N GLY A 14 5.99 -15.83 -6.88
CA GLY A 14 5.86 -17.30 -6.91
C GLY A 14 5.98 -17.92 -8.30
N GLY A 15 5.95 -19.25 -8.34
CA GLY A 15 6.25 -20.06 -9.54
C GLY A 15 7.71 -20.54 -9.62
N GLN A 16 7.97 -21.58 -10.40
CA GLN A 16 9.34 -22.01 -10.74
C GLN A 16 9.78 -21.45 -12.10
N TYR A 17 8.84 -21.28 -13.04
CA TYR A 17 9.11 -20.88 -14.40
C TYR A 17 8.44 -19.56 -14.78
N CYS A 18 9.08 -18.81 -15.68
CA CYS A 18 8.55 -17.56 -16.22
C CYS A 18 7.30 -17.82 -17.09
N PRO A 19 6.13 -17.20 -16.81
CA PRO A 19 4.92 -17.40 -17.61
C PRO A 19 4.92 -16.62 -18.94
N LYS A 20 5.90 -15.74 -19.16
CA LYS A 20 5.99 -14.86 -20.34
C LYS A 20 7.03 -15.30 -21.37
N CYS A 21 8.05 -16.03 -20.94
CA CYS A 21 9.12 -16.45 -21.84
C CYS A 21 8.82 -17.86 -22.34
N GLU A 22 9.01 -18.09 -23.64
CA GLU A 22 8.95 -19.44 -24.20
C GLU A 22 10.21 -20.22 -23.79
N GLY A 23 10.00 -21.40 -23.22
CA GLY A 23 11.05 -22.18 -22.52
C GLY A 23 10.89 -22.07 -21.01
N GLU A 24 11.02 -23.19 -20.32
CA GLU A 24 10.92 -23.32 -18.86
C GLU A 24 12.09 -22.61 -18.14
N ILE A 25 12.15 -21.29 -18.25
CA ILE A 25 13.22 -20.48 -17.68
C ILE A 25 12.98 -20.33 -16.19
N LEU A 26 13.93 -20.83 -15.40
CA LEU A 26 13.90 -20.78 -13.95
C LEU A 26 13.91 -19.34 -13.45
N LEU A 27 12.96 -19.06 -12.57
CA LEU A 27 12.84 -17.81 -11.84
C LEU A 27 13.86 -17.78 -10.69
N LEU A 28 14.75 -16.78 -10.68
CA LEU A 28 15.73 -16.59 -9.61
C LEU A 28 15.07 -15.90 -8.41
N ASP A 29 15.32 -16.41 -7.21
CA ASP A 29 14.83 -15.79 -5.98
C ASP A 29 15.69 -14.58 -5.59
N ALA A 30 15.05 -13.42 -5.35
CA ALA A 30 15.71 -12.20 -4.90
C ALA A 30 16.19 -12.27 -3.44
N ALA A 31 15.74 -13.27 -2.68
CA ALA A 31 16.17 -13.48 -1.30
C ALA A 31 17.56 -14.13 -1.19
N LEU A 32 18.07 -14.74 -2.26
CA LEU A 32 19.39 -15.37 -2.26
C LEU A 32 20.48 -14.31 -2.46
N PRO A 33 21.53 -14.27 -1.61
CA PRO A 33 22.58 -13.25 -1.69
C PRO A 33 23.36 -13.31 -3.01
N GLU A 34 23.53 -14.51 -3.58
CA GLU A 34 24.19 -14.71 -4.88
C GLU A 34 23.46 -14.02 -6.04
N ASN A 35 22.14 -13.83 -5.92
CA ASN A 35 21.29 -13.24 -6.95
C ASN A 35 21.19 -11.71 -6.82
N GLN A 36 21.72 -11.13 -5.74
CA GLN A 36 21.69 -9.68 -5.51
C GLN A 36 22.47 -8.89 -6.56
N LYS A 37 23.50 -9.48 -7.16
CA LYS A 37 24.29 -8.88 -8.25
C LYS A 37 23.47 -8.50 -9.48
N TYR A 38 22.38 -9.22 -9.75
CA TYR A 38 21.52 -8.97 -10.91
C TYR A 38 20.43 -7.92 -10.62
N LEU A 39 20.22 -7.54 -9.36
CA LEU A 39 19.14 -6.63 -8.98
C LEU A 39 19.31 -5.22 -9.59
N GLY A 40 20.54 -4.80 -9.90
CA GLY A 40 20.82 -3.50 -10.54
C GLY A 40 20.42 -3.43 -12.01
N GLU A 41 20.40 -4.57 -12.72
CA GLU A 41 20.01 -4.64 -14.14
C GLU A 41 18.51 -4.86 -14.35
N LEU A 42 17.81 -5.25 -13.29
CA LEU A 42 16.38 -5.53 -13.33
C LEU A 42 15.58 -4.30 -12.91
N ASN A 43 14.57 -3.97 -13.71
CA ASN A 43 13.62 -2.89 -13.47
C ASN A 43 12.56 -3.30 -12.41
N ILE A 44 13.03 -3.90 -11.32
CA ILE A 44 12.21 -4.45 -10.25
C ILE A 44 12.03 -3.40 -9.16
N ASP A 45 11.16 -2.44 -9.42
CA ASP A 45 10.78 -1.52 -8.35
C ASP A 45 9.78 -2.22 -7.43
N VAL A 46 10.30 -3.02 -6.51
CA VAL A 46 9.51 -3.67 -5.46
C VAL A 46 9.03 -2.60 -4.46
N ARG A 47 9.73 -1.46 -4.38
CA ARG A 47 9.43 -0.33 -3.49
C ARG A 47 8.02 0.22 -3.70
N PRO A 48 7.58 0.65 -4.90
CA PRO A 48 6.20 1.06 -5.17
C PRO A 48 5.16 0.05 -4.72
N LYS A 49 5.40 -1.25 -4.93
CA LYS A 49 4.47 -2.31 -4.55
C LYS A 49 4.36 -2.47 -3.03
N TYR A 50 5.48 -2.35 -2.30
CA TYR A 50 5.45 -2.36 -0.84
C TYR A 50 4.80 -1.10 -0.26
N TYR A 51 5.06 0.07 -0.84
CA TYR A 51 4.43 1.33 -0.43
C TYR A 51 2.92 1.35 -0.70
N ALA A 52 2.46 0.74 -1.80
CA ALA A 52 1.04 0.56 -2.08
C ALA A 52 0.37 -0.34 -1.03
N ARG A 53 1.04 -1.41 -0.59
CA ARG A 53 0.52 -2.29 0.47
C ARG A 53 0.48 -1.59 1.83
N SER A 54 1.51 -0.84 2.19
CA SER A 54 1.54 -0.12 3.48
C SER A 54 0.50 0.99 3.55
N SER A 55 0.31 1.74 2.45
CA SER A 55 -0.73 2.77 2.37
C SER A 55 -2.14 2.17 2.45
N MET A 56 -2.38 1.02 1.81
CA MET A 56 -3.64 0.29 1.89
C MET A 56 -3.95 -0.19 3.32
N LEU A 57 -2.96 -0.68 4.06
CA LEU A 57 -3.13 -1.06 5.47
C LEU A 57 -3.48 0.15 6.35
N LEU A 58 -2.86 1.30 6.11
CA LEU A 58 -3.08 2.52 6.87
C LEU A 58 -4.49 3.10 6.63
N THR A 59 -4.99 3.05 5.39
CA THR A 59 -6.40 3.40 5.10
C THR A 59 -7.37 2.42 5.73
N CYS A 60 -7.07 1.12 5.68
CA CYS A 60 -7.94 0.10 6.25
C CYS A 60 -8.07 0.26 7.77
N PHE A 61 -6.95 0.50 8.45
CA PHE A 61 -6.94 0.82 9.88
C PHE A 61 -7.78 2.07 10.20
N GLY A 62 -7.66 3.13 9.40
CA GLY A 62 -8.45 4.34 9.55
C GLY A 62 -9.96 4.09 9.46
N PHE A 63 -10.42 3.30 8.49
CA PHE A 63 -11.83 2.95 8.35
C PHE A 63 -12.35 2.08 9.49
N ILE A 64 -11.56 1.09 9.93
CA ILE A 64 -11.91 0.22 11.05
C ILE A 64 -12.05 1.04 12.34
N MET A 65 -11.17 2.03 12.56
CA MET A 65 -11.19 2.87 13.76
C MET A 65 -12.23 4.01 13.70
N ALA A 66 -12.67 4.42 12.50
CA ALA A 66 -13.68 5.47 12.34
C ALA A 66 -15.03 5.08 12.97
N LEU A 67 -15.47 3.83 12.78
CA LEU A 67 -16.73 3.30 13.32
C LEU A 67 -16.81 3.31 14.85
N PRO A 68 -15.86 2.72 15.61
CA PRO A 68 -15.91 2.74 17.08
C PRO A 68 -15.78 4.16 17.64
N LEU A 69 -15.02 5.05 16.99
CA LEU A 69 -14.93 6.46 17.40
C LEU A 69 -16.25 7.20 17.16
N GLY A 70 -16.90 7.02 16.02
CA GLY A 70 -18.22 7.59 15.74
C GLY A 70 -19.29 7.08 16.71
N ALA A 71 -19.29 5.77 16.99
CA ALA A 71 -20.19 5.15 17.96
C ALA A 71 -19.93 5.67 19.38
N PHE A 72 -18.67 5.84 19.77
CA PHE A 72 -18.30 6.41 21.07
C PHE A 72 -18.84 7.84 21.24
N VAL A 73 -18.65 8.71 20.23
CA VAL A 73 -19.18 10.08 20.26
C VAL A 73 -20.71 10.09 20.34
N PHE A 74 -21.38 9.20 19.59
CA PHE A 74 -22.83 9.07 19.63
C PHE A 74 -23.33 8.63 21.02
N LEU A 75 -22.79 7.54 21.57
CA LEU A 75 -23.18 7.01 22.88
C LEU A 75 -22.92 8.01 24.01
N ARG A 76 -21.74 8.65 23.98
CA ARG A 76 -21.38 9.67 24.97
C ARG A 76 -22.30 10.88 24.88
N GLY A 77 -22.59 11.33 23.67
CA GLY A 77 -23.49 12.44 23.38
C GLY A 77 -24.92 12.22 23.84
N MET A 78 -25.48 11.04 23.53
CA MET A 78 -26.80 10.64 24.01
C MET A 78 -26.87 10.63 25.54
N SER A 79 -25.85 10.09 26.21
CA SER A 79 -25.80 10.05 27.67
C SER A 79 -25.76 11.43 28.33
N SER A 80 -25.29 12.46 27.60
CA SER A 80 -25.08 13.79 28.16
C SER A 80 -26.27 14.75 27.98
N SER A 81 -27.04 14.62 26.90
CA SER A 81 -28.01 15.68 26.53
C SER A 81 -29.36 15.16 26.03
N GLY A 82 -29.53 13.85 25.87
CA GLY A 82 -30.77 13.24 25.39
C GLY A 82 -31.19 13.58 23.95
N ASN A 83 -30.49 14.50 23.26
CA ASN A 83 -30.81 14.91 21.89
C ASN A 83 -30.21 13.93 20.86
N VAL A 84 -30.94 12.87 20.57
CA VAL A 84 -30.48 11.78 19.68
C VAL A 84 -30.14 12.26 18.28
N GLY A 85 -30.92 13.19 17.71
CA GLY A 85 -30.73 13.67 16.34
C GLY A 85 -29.42 14.44 16.15
N LEU A 86 -29.08 15.32 17.08
CA LEU A 86 -27.85 16.11 17.04
C LEU A 86 -26.62 15.21 17.17
N TRP A 87 -26.63 14.26 18.12
CA TRP A 87 -25.47 13.37 18.32
C TRP A 87 -25.34 12.30 17.26
N ALA A 88 -26.43 11.86 16.65
CA ALA A 88 -26.37 11.00 15.46
C ALA A 88 -25.67 11.71 14.30
N ALA A 89 -26.02 12.98 14.04
CA ALA A 89 -25.37 13.78 13.01
C ALA A 89 -23.87 13.96 13.29
N ILE A 90 -23.49 14.31 14.53
CA ILE A 90 -22.09 14.46 14.92
C ILE A 90 -21.34 13.13 14.80
N GLY A 91 -21.94 12.01 15.21
CA GLY A 91 -21.34 10.68 15.08
C GLY A 91 -21.06 10.32 13.62
N VAL A 92 -22.02 10.54 12.72
CA VAL A 92 -21.85 10.30 11.27
C VAL A 92 -20.78 11.22 10.67
N VAL A 93 -20.81 12.51 10.99
CA VAL A 93 -19.79 13.47 10.53
C VAL A 93 -18.41 13.04 11.01
N THR A 94 -18.29 12.56 12.24
CA THR A 94 -17.03 12.05 12.80
C THR A 94 -16.48 10.88 11.98
N VAL A 95 -17.33 9.91 11.62
CA VAL A 95 -16.93 8.78 10.75
C VAL A 95 -16.43 9.27 9.40
N VAL A 96 -17.16 10.19 8.75
CA VAL A 96 -16.81 10.72 7.44
C VAL A 96 -15.49 11.47 7.48
N VAL A 97 -15.28 12.34 8.48
CA VAL A 97 -14.06 13.14 8.63
C VAL A 97 -12.84 12.25 8.89
N ILE A 98 -12.95 11.26 9.77
CA ILE A 98 -11.83 10.34 10.07
C ILE A 98 -11.51 9.49 8.83
N SER A 99 -12.52 8.97 8.17
CA SER A 99 -12.38 8.16 6.95
C SER A 99 -11.70 8.95 5.82
N TRP A 100 -12.16 10.18 5.60
CA TRP A 100 -11.57 11.09 4.62
C TRP A 100 -10.13 11.47 4.98
N GLY A 101 -9.88 11.80 6.25
CA GLY A 101 -8.55 12.15 6.76
C GLY A 101 -7.54 11.01 6.62
N ALA A 102 -7.94 9.78 6.95
CA ALA A 102 -7.11 8.60 6.79
C ALA A 102 -6.76 8.33 5.32
N TRP A 103 -7.74 8.48 4.42
CA TRP A 103 -7.50 8.35 2.98
C TRP A 103 -6.55 9.44 2.46
N TYR A 104 -6.80 10.70 2.79
CA TYR A 104 -5.97 11.82 2.36
C TYR A 104 -4.53 11.71 2.87
N LEU A 105 -4.35 11.36 4.14
CA LEU A 105 -3.02 11.18 4.73
C LEU A 105 -2.27 10.01 4.09
N SER A 106 -2.95 8.88 3.89
CA SER A 106 -2.36 7.72 3.25
C SER A 106 -1.92 8.00 1.82
N ARG A 107 -2.76 8.71 1.04
CA ARG A 107 -2.43 9.16 -0.31
C ARG A 107 -1.22 10.10 -0.31
N LYS A 108 -1.21 11.11 0.56
CA LYS A 108 -0.10 12.05 0.66
C LYS A 108 1.22 11.37 1.05
N LEU A 109 1.17 10.38 1.94
CA LEU A 109 2.35 9.59 2.31
C LEU A 109 2.82 8.72 1.15
N PHE A 110 1.90 8.07 0.44
CA PHE A 110 2.21 7.29 -0.75
C PHE A 110 2.88 8.14 -1.82
N ASP A 111 2.29 9.28 -2.17
CA ASP A 111 2.84 10.20 -3.19
C ASP A 111 4.24 10.68 -2.81
N LYS A 112 4.48 11.03 -1.54
CA LYS A 112 5.84 11.39 -1.06
C LYS A 112 6.86 10.26 -1.19
N GLN A 113 6.46 9.01 -0.91
CA GLN A 113 7.35 7.87 -1.06
C GLN A 113 7.64 7.58 -2.54
N MET A 114 6.69 7.84 -3.43
CA MET A 114 6.85 7.68 -4.87
C MET A 114 7.79 8.71 -5.49
N VAL A 115 7.82 9.97 -5.01
CA VAL A 115 8.78 10.99 -5.49
C VAL A 115 10.23 10.51 -5.33
N ASN A 116 10.57 9.93 -4.18
CA ASN A 116 11.92 9.37 -3.94
C ASN A 116 12.25 8.17 -4.84
N VAL A 117 11.24 7.48 -5.36
CA VAL A 117 11.42 6.38 -6.31
C VAL A 117 11.60 6.93 -7.73
N GLU A 118 10.88 7.99 -8.09
CA GLU A 118 11.02 8.66 -9.39
C GLU A 118 12.40 9.35 -9.53
N ASP A 119 12.89 10.00 -8.48
CA ASP A 119 14.23 10.63 -8.47
C ASP A 119 15.38 9.60 -8.52
N ALA A 120 15.14 8.38 -8.04
CA ALA A 120 16.11 7.29 -8.06
C ALA A 120 16.12 6.50 -9.39
N LYS A 121 15.27 6.86 -10.36
CA LYS A 121 15.45 6.40 -11.73
C LYS A 121 16.67 7.08 -12.31
N GLU A 122 17.84 6.44 -12.19
CA GLU A 122 18.85 6.65 -13.21
C GLU A 122 18.22 6.27 -14.54
N LEU A 123 18.12 7.25 -15.45
CA LEU A 123 17.75 7.03 -16.84
C LEU A 123 18.70 5.96 -17.40
N GLN A 124 18.21 4.74 -17.53
CA GLN A 124 18.91 3.74 -18.34
C GLN A 124 18.87 4.27 -19.78
N LEU A 125 20.02 4.75 -20.26
CA LEU A 125 20.24 4.96 -21.69
C LEU A 125 19.92 3.63 -22.40
N ASP A 126 19.12 3.74 -23.47
CA ASP A 126 18.69 2.64 -24.34
C ASP A 126 19.84 1.69 -24.75
#